data_AF-A0A060C9X8-F1
#
_entry.id   AF-A0A060C9X8-F1
#
_cell.length_a   1.000
_cell.length_b   1.000
_cell.length_c   1.000
_cell.angle_alpha   90.00
_cell.angle_beta   90.00
_cell.angle_gamma   90.00
#
_symmetry.space_group_name_H-M   'P 1'
#
loop_
_entity.id
_entity.type
_entity.pdbx_description
1 polymer ?
#
loop_
_entity_poly.entity_id
_entity_poly.type
_entity_poly.pdbx_seq_one_letter_code
_entity_poly.pdbx_strand_id
1 'polypeptide(L)'
;CLEIVARKDARFYLEYVKEAQAEADPVTSLAGLIKQRRRWLNGTFFAMVYALANWGRIWRESRHTIARKFALSFEFVYLSLMTVVGTWFGIGVVYTMIQQLFLYVLDENEGLVQLGKYLTLIYFILLVVELIANLKCKPEAMAQLHLF
;
A
#
# COMPACT_ATOMS: atom_id res chain seq x y z
N CYS A 1 3.09 -11.98 -10.05
CA CYS A 1 3.14 -11.60 -11.48
C CYS A 1 4.53 -11.76 -12.10
N LEU A 2 5.62 -11.46 -11.36
CA LEU A 2 6.99 -11.64 -11.88
C LEU A 2 7.24 -13.04 -12.47
N GLU A 3 6.77 -14.11 -11.83
CA GLU A 3 7.00 -15.49 -12.34
C GLU A 3 6.37 -15.82 -13.68
N ILE A 4 5.32 -15.10 -14.06
CA ILE A 4 4.70 -15.29 -15.37
C ILE A 4 5.55 -14.56 -16.41
N VAL A 5 5.96 -13.32 -16.12
CA VAL A 5 6.71 -12.47 -17.06
C VAL A 5 8.16 -12.92 -17.22
N ALA A 6 8.80 -13.35 -16.13
CA ALA A 6 10.19 -13.80 -16.08
C ALA A 6 10.34 -15.32 -16.25
N ARG A 7 9.30 -16.02 -16.70
CA ARG A 7 9.33 -17.46 -16.93
C ARG A 7 10.50 -17.81 -17.88
N LYS A 8 11.29 -18.81 -17.47
CA LYS A 8 12.47 -19.27 -18.22
C LYS A 8 12.11 -19.64 -19.66
N ASP A 9 12.90 -19.12 -20.60
CA ASP A 9 12.81 -19.37 -22.04
C ASP A 9 11.43 -19.06 -22.66
N ALA A 10 10.59 -18.28 -21.97
CA ALA A 10 9.25 -17.92 -22.42
C ALA A 10 9.11 -16.42 -22.66
N ARG A 11 8.07 -16.06 -23.42
CA ARG A 11 7.68 -14.68 -23.75
C ARG A 11 6.20 -14.47 -23.46
N PHE A 12 5.78 -14.73 -22.23
CA PHE A 12 4.37 -14.55 -21.85
C PHE A 12 4.01 -13.07 -21.74
N TYR A 13 2.83 -12.74 -22.23
CA TYR A 13 2.20 -11.44 -22.08
C TYR A 13 0.88 -11.62 -21.34
N LEU A 14 0.53 -10.60 -20.55
CA LEU A 14 -0.76 -10.54 -19.87
C LEU A 14 -1.67 -9.70 -20.74
N GLU A 15 -2.87 -10.21 -20.98
CA GLU A 15 -3.93 -9.54 -21.73
C GLU A 15 -5.22 -9.59 -20.93
N TYR A 16 -5.95 -8.49 -20.92
CA TYR A 16 -7.26 -8.43 -20.28
C TYR A 16 -8.31 -8.91 -21.27
N VAL A 17 -9.01 -9.99 -20.92
CA VAL A 17 -10.11 -10.56 -21.72
C VAL A 17 -11.43 -10.24 -21.04
N LYS A 18 -12.22 -9.33 -21.64
CA LYS A 18 -13.51 -8.86 -21.07
C LYS A 18 -14.54 -9.98 -20.93
N GLU A 19 -14.49 -10.98 -21.80
CA GLU A 19 -15.41 -12.13 -21.81
C GLU A 19 -15.10 -13.16 -20.72
N ALA A 20 -13.91 -13.11 -20.11
CA ALA A 20 -13.55 -13.98 -19.00
C ALA A 20 -14.27 -13.51 -17.72
N GLN A 21 -15.47 -14.05 -17.49
CA GLN A 21 -16.28 -13.78 -16.30
C GLN A 21 -16.10 -14.90 -15.27
N ALA A 22 -15.92 -14.51 -14.02
CA ALA A 22 -15.92 -15.42 -12.88
C ALA A 22 -16.89 -14.87 -11.83
N GLU A 23 -17.79 -15.73 -11.34
CA GLU A 23 -18.66 -15.40 -10.22
C GLU A 23 -17.91 -15.63 -8.91
N ALA A 24 -18.05 -14.71 -7.97
CA ALA A 24 -17.46 -14.81 -6.64
C ALA A 24 -18.50 -14.44 -5.60
N ASP A 25 -18.56 -15.22 -4.52
CA ASP A 25 -19.49 -14.97 -3.43
C ASP A 25 -19.16 -13.64 -2.72
N PRO A 26 -20.16 -12.78 -2.46
CA PRO A 26 -19.92 -11.54 -1.76
C PRO A 26 -19.63 -11.81 -0.28
N VAL A 27 -18.76 -10.99 0.30
CA VAL A 27 -18.52 -11.05 1.74
C VAL A 27 -19.66 -10.35 2.48
N THR A 28 -20.36 -11.08 3.34
CA THR A 28 -21.59 -10.63 4.00
C THR A 28 -21.36 -9.93 5.35
N SER A 29 -20.15 -9.97 5.90
CA SER A 29 -19.84 -9.37 7.21
C SER A 29 -18.61 -8.45 7.16
N LEU A 30 -18.64 -7.40 7.98
CA LEU A 30 -17.52 -6.46 8.13
C LEU A 30 -16.23 -7.17 8.56
N ALA A 31 -16.34 -8.10 9.53
CA ALA A 31 -15.20 -8.89 9.98
C ALA A 31 -14.61 -9.77 8.87
N GLY A 32 -15.47 -10.35 8.02
CA GLY A 32 -15.05 -11.07 6.82
C GLY A 32 -14.30 -10.16 5.84
N LEU A 33 -14.80 -8.94 5.61
CA LEU A 33 -14.20 -7.98 4.69
C LEU A 33 -12.79 -7.58 5.17
N ILE A 34 -12.63 -7.30 6.46
CA ILE A 34 -11.33 -6.96 7.07
C ILE A 34 -10.35 -8.13 6.92
N LYS A 35 -10.78 -9.38 7.15
CA LYS A 35 -9.94 -10.56 6.93
C LYS A 35 -9.48 -10.68 5.48
N GLN A 36 -10.38 -10.46 4.52
CA GLN A 36 -10.05 -10.52 3.10
C GLN A 36 -9.01 -9.47 2.72
N ARG A 37 -9.22 -8.22 3.15
CA ARG A 37 -8.27 -7.12 2.91
C ARG A 37 -6.91 -7.40 3.54
N ARG A 38 -6.86 -7.94 4.77
CA ARG A 38 -5.59 -8.33 5.41
C ARG A 38 -4.84 -9.39 4.61
N ARG A 39 -5.54 -10.41 4.09
CA ARG A 39 -4.92 -11.43 3.22
C ARG A 39 -4.36 -10.81 1.94
N TRP A 40 -5.11 -9.90 1.31
CA TRP A 40 -4.70 -9.24 0.07
C TRP A 40 -3.49 -8.35 0.29
N LEU A 41 -3.51 -7.50 1.33
CA LEU A 41 -2.40 -6.61 1.67
C LEU A 41 -1.11 -7.39 1.98
N ASN A 42 -1.22 -8.45 2.78
CA ASN A 42 -0.08 -9.32 3.07
C ASN A 42 0.44 -10.00 1.80
N GLY A 43 -0.46 -10.53 0.96
CA GLY A 43 -0.11 -11.14 -0.32
C GLY A 43 0.61 -10.17 -1.25
N THR A 44 0.11 -8.94 -1.40
CA THR A 44 0.74 -7.91 -2.22
C THR A 44 2.08 -7.46 -1.64
N PHE A 45 2.22 -7.38 -0.30
CA PHE A 45 3.48 -7.02 0.35
C PHE A 45 4.57 -8.06 0.08
N PHE A 46 4.28 -9.35 0.29
CA PHE A 46 5.27 -10.40 0.02
C PHE A 46 5.58 -10.52 -1.48
N ALA A 47 4.58 -10.37 -2.35
CA ALA A 47 4.80 -10.36 -3.79
C ALA A 47 5.68 -9.19 -4.24
N MET A 48 5.52 -8.01 -3.62
CA MET A 48 6.35 -6.83 -3.87
C MET A 48 7.80 -7.08 -3.42
N VAL A 49 8.03 -7.55 -2.19
CA VAL A 49 9.38 -7.86 -1.70
C VAL A 49 10.06 -8.92 -2.58
N TYR A 50 9.32 -9.96 -2.95
CA TYR A 50 9.80 -10.99 -3.87
C TYR A 50 10.18 -10.40 -5.23
N ALA A 51 9.35 -9.52 -5.80
CA ALA A 51 9.63 -8.87 -7.07
C ALA A 51 10.86 -7.95 -6.98
N LEU A 52 11.01 -7.18 -5.89
CA LEU A 52 12.18 -6.35 -5.59
C LEU A 52 13.48 -7.14 -5.48
N ALA A 53 13.46 -8.34 -4.89
CA ALA A 53 14.65 -9.18 -4.81
C ALA A 53 15.00 -9.86 -6.14
N ASN A 54 14.00 -10.14 -6.98
CA ASN A 54 14.16 -11.05 -8.14
C ASN A 54 13.96 -10.39 -9.51
N TRP A 55 13.78 -9.07 -9.61
CA TRP A 55 13.48 -8.38 -10.87
C TRP A 55 14.51 -8.62 -11.98
N GLY A 56 15.79 -8.81 -11.63
CA GLY A 56 16.86 -9.13 -12.59
C GLY A 56 16.65 -10.44 -13.36
N ARG A 57 15.71 -11.30 -12.95
CA ARG A 57 15.32 -12.50 -13.69
C ARG A 57 14.64 -12.18 -15.03
N ILE A 58 14.02 -11.00 -15.16
CA ILE A 58 13.48 -10.54 -16.47
C ILE A 58 14.60 -10.50 -17.51
N TRP A 59 15.81 -10.07 -17.12
CA TRP A 59 16.94 -9.99 -18.04
C TRP A 59 17.55 -11.36 -18.33
N ARG A 60 17.74 -12.17 -17.28
CA ARG A 60 18.47 -13.45 -17.33
C ARG A 60 17.65 -14.60 -17.91
N GLU A 61 16.38 -14.72 -17.55
CA GLU A 61 15.59 -15.94 -17.79
C GLU A 61 14.58 -15.79 -18.94
N SER A 62 14.08 -14.57 -19.20
CA SER A 62 13.04 -14.36 -20.21
C SER A 62 13.56 -14.22 -21.64
N ARG A 63 12.76 -14.66 -22.63
CA ARG A 63 13.01 -14.49 -24.08
C ARG A 63 12.36 -13.23 -24.66
N HIS A 64 12.04 -12.24 -23.83
CA HIS A 64 11.52 -10.94 -24.29
C HIS A 64 12.56 -10.20 -25.15
N THR A 65 12.07 -9.38 -26.10
CA THR A 65 12.95 -8.50 -26.88
C THR A 65 13.65 -7.49 -25.97
N ILE A 66 14.82 -7.01 -26.37
CA ILE A 66 15.62 -6.05 -25.59
C ILE A 66 14.78 -4.80 -25.25
N ALA A 67 14.07 -4.25 -26.24
CA ALA A 67 13.18 -3.11 -26.04
C ALA A 67 12.10 -3.38 -24.97
N ARG A 68 11.49 -4.57 -24.96
CA ARG A 68 10.50 -4.97 -23.96
C ARG A 68 11.11 -5.14 -22.57
N LYS A 69 12.32 -5.70 -22.48
CA LYS A 69 13.06 -5.80 -21.21
C LYS A 69 13.37 -4.42 -20.63
N PHE A 70 13.75 -3.45 -21.47
CA PHE A 70 13.93 -2.06 -21.05
C PHE A 70 12.62 -1.42 -20.59
N ALA A 71 11.54 -1.53 -21.36
CA ALA A 71 10.24 -0.99 -20.97
C ALA A 71 9.74 -1.54 -19.63
N LEU A 72 9.82 -2.87 -19.43
CA LEU A 72 9.47 -3.51 -18.17
C LEU A 72 10.37 -3.08 -17.00
N SER A 73 11.66 -2.83 -17.26
CA SER A 73 12.58 -2.35 -16.23
C SER A 73 12.28 -0.91 -15.83
N PHE A 74 11.94 -0.06 -16.81
CA PHE A 74 11.51 1.31 -16.55
C PHE A 74 10.22 1.35 -15.71
N GLU A 75 9.20 0.58 -16.12
CA GLU A 75 7.96 0.43 -15.38
C GLU A 75 8.21 -0.08 -13.96
N PHE A 76 9.08 -1.08 -13.80
CA PHE A 76 9.44 -1.63 -12.51
C PHE A 76 10.09 -0.60 -11.58
N VAL A 77 11.05 0.17 -12.08
CA VAL A 77 11.73 1.22 -11.31
C VAL A 77 10.74 2.33 -10.94
N TYR A 78 9.92 2.77 -11.89
CA TYR A 78 8.87 3.76 -11.65
C TYR A 78 7.90 3.32 -10.55
N LEU A 79 7.35 2.11 -10.67
CA LEU A 79 6.41 1.58 -9.69
C LEU A 79 7.07 1.38 -8.33
N SER A 80 8.31 0.90 -8.29
CA SER A 80 9.05 0.67 -7.05
C SER A 80 9.32 1.99 -6.32
N LEU A 81 9.76 3.02 -7.04
CA LEU A 81 9.99 4.35 -6.47
C LEU A 81 8.68 4.94 -5.95
N MET A 82 7.61 4.93 -6.76
CA MET A 82 6.30 5.44 -6.35
C MET A 82 5.73 4.69 -5.15
N THR A 83 5.89 3.37 -5.10
CA THR A 83 5.37 2.56 -3.99
C THR A 83 6.16 2.80 -2.71
N VAL A 84 7.49 2.88 -2.77
CA VAL A 84 8.33 3.14 -1.60
C VAL A 84 8.12 4.57 -1.10
N VAL A 85 8.22 5.57 -1.98
CA VAL A 85 8.05 6.98 -1.61
C VAL A 85 6.62 7.26 -1.18
N GLY A 86 5.63 6.90 -2.01
CA GLY A 86 4.22 7.20 -1.76
C GLY A 86 3.65 6.47 -0.55
N THR A 87 3.90 5.17 -0.41
CA THR A 87 3.29 4.38 0.67
C THR A 87 3.97 4.60 2.02
N TRP A 88 5.31 4.62 2.06
CA TRP A 88 6.03 4.67 3.33
C TRP A 88 6.26 6.09 3.84
N PHE A 89 6.49 7.06 2.94
CA PHE A 89 6.65 8.46 3.34
C PHE A 89 5.34 9.24 3.31
N GLY A 90 4.29 8.75 2.65
CA GLY A 90 3.00 9.44 2.55
C GLY A 90 2.39 9.82 3.89
N ILE A 91 2.49 8.94 4.89
CA ILE A 91 1.99 9.21 6.25
C ILE A 91 2.75 10.39 6.88
N GLY A 92 4.08 10.41 6.75
CA GLY A 92 4.91 11.51 7.24
C GLY A 92 4.68 12.81 6.47
N VAL A 93 4.44 12.74 5.16
CA VAL A 93 4.11 13.89 4.31
C VAL A 93 2.78 14.51 4.74
N VAL A 94 1.74 13.71 4.98
CA VAL A 94 0.44 14.22 5.46
C VAL A 94 0.58 14.82 6.86
N TYR A 95 1.30 14.16 7.77
CA TYR A 95 1.57 14.68 9.11
C TYR A 95 2.26 16.05 9.07
N THR A 96 3.36 16.16 8.31
CA THR A 96 4.11 17.41 8.17
C THR A 96 3.28 18.49 7.48
N MET A 97 2.47 18.15 6.48
CA MET A 97 1.55 19.08 5.82
C MET A 97 0.53 19.66 6.81
N ILE A 98 -0.10 18.83 7.63
CA ILE A 98 -1.06 19.27 8.66
C ILE A 98 -0.37 20.17 9.68
N GLN A 99 0.85 19.80 10.13
CA GLN A 99 1.63 20.62 11.06
C GLN A 99 1.93 22.00 10.48
N GLN A 100 2.39 22.08 9.22
CA GLN A 100 2.68 23.36 8.56
C GLN A 100 1.42 24.19 8.33
N LEU A 101 0.32 23.54 7.96
CA LEU A 101 -0.99 24.20 7.81
C LEU A 101 -1.43 24.86 9.12
N PHE A 102 -1.35 24.14 10.25
CA PHE A 102 -1.73 24.72 11.54
C PHE A 102 -0.80 25.84 11.98
N LEU A 103 0.51 25.74 11.73
CA LEU A 103 1.43 26.84 12.02
C LEU A 103 1.10 28.10 11.20
N TYR A 104 0.76 27.95 9.92
CA TYR A 104 0.45 29.08 9.04
C TYR A 104 -0.93 29.70 9.31
N VAL A 105 -1.96 28.88 9.53
CA VAL A 105 -3.34 29.35 9.74
C VAL A 105 -3.55 29.95 11.12
N LEU A 106 -2.80 29.51 12.14
CA LEU A 106 -2.99 29.90 13.54
C LEU A 106 -1.91 30.88 14.06
N ASP A 107 -1.21 31.57 13.17
CA ASP A 107 -0.05 32.43 13.49
C ASP A 107 -0.44 33.77 14.17
N GLU A 108 -1.73 34.12 14.22
CA GLU A 108 -2.18 35.42 14.73
C GLU A 108 -2.00 35.61 16.24
N ASN A 109 -2.06 34.54 17.03
CA ASN A 109 -1.99 34.60 18.49
C ASN A 109 -1.18 33.43 19.07
N GLU A 110 -0.35 33.69 20.08
CA GLU A 110 0.43 32.64 20.76
C GLU A 110 -0.45 31.48 21.27
N GLY A 111 -1.66 31.79 21.76
CA GLY A 111 -2.61 30.77 22.20
C GLY A 111 -3.13 29.86 21.07
N LEU A 112 -3.33 30.41 19.87
CA LEU A 112 -3.77 29.64 18.70
C LEU A 112 -2.62 28.77 18.14
N VAL A 113 -1.38 29.28 18.16
CA VAL A 113 -0.19 28.49 17.83
C VAL A 113 -0.03 27.31 18.80
N GLN A 114 -0.24 27.51 20.10
CA GLN A 114 -0.21 26.43 21.09
C GLN A 114 -1.32 25.40 20.84
N LEU A 115 -2.54 25.84 20.53
CA LEU A 115 -3.64 24.95 20.14
C LEU A 115 -3.28 24.09 18.92
N GLY A 116 -2.70 24.68 17.88
CA GLY A 116 -2.25 23.95 16.68
C GLY A 116 -1.20 22.88 16.99
N LYS A 117 -0.27 23.16 17.91
CA LYS A 117 0.72 22.17 18.40
C LYS A 117 0.04 21.02 19.14
N TYR A 118 -0.92 21.29 20.01
CA TYR A 118 -1.66 20.26 20.73
C TYR A 118 -2.50 19.38 19.80
N LEU A 119 -3.18 19.98 18.81
CA LEU A 119 -3.95 19.22 17.80
C LEU A 119 -3.05 18.30 16.98
N THR A 120 -1.87 18.78 16.57
CA THR A 120 -0.88 17.97 15.86
C THR A 120 -0.36 16.82 16.72
N LEU A 121 -0.13 17.06 18.02
CA LEU A 121 0.29 16.03 18.97
C LEU A 121 -0.79 14.96 19.17
N ILE A 122 -2.06 15.36 19.31
CA ILE A 122 -3.19 14.42 19.40
C ILE A 122 -3.26 13.55 18.14
N TYR A 123 -3.14 14.16 16.97
CA TYR A 123 -3.10 13.42 15.70
C TYR A 123 -1.94 12.41 15.66
N PHE A 124 -0.75 12.78 16.11
CA PHE A 124 0.38 11.86 16.21
C PHE A 124 0.09 10.68 17.16
N ILE A 125 -0.51 10.93 18.32
CA ILE A 125 -0.89 9.88 19.27
C ILE A 125 -1.91 8.93 18.63
N LEU A 126 -2.92 9.45 17.91
CA LEU A 126 -3.91 8.64 17.20
C LEU A 126 -3.25 7.73 16.16
N LEU A 127 -2.29 8.24 15.38
CA LEU A 127 -1.52 7.43 14.43
C LEU A 127 -0.76 6.28 15.12
N VAL A 128 -0.14 6.54 16.27
CA VAL A 128 0.57 5.50 17.05
C VAL A 128 -0.41 4.46 17.60
N VAL A 129 -1.56 4.89 18.11
CA VAL A 129 -2.62 3.99 18.59
C VAL A 129 -3.13 3.11 17.46
N GLU A 130 -3.38 3.68 16.27
CA GLU A 130 -3.83 2.95 15.09
C GLU A 130 -2.78 1.92 14.63
N LEU A 131 -1.49 2.28 14.63
CA LEU A 131 -0.40 1.35 14.33
C LEU A 131 -0.39 0.15 15.29
N ILE A 132 -0.49 0.40 16.61
CA ILE A 132 -0.48 -0.64 17.63
C ILE A 132 -1.74 -1.52 17.53
N ALA A 133 -2.91 -0.92 17.31
CA ALA A 133 -4.17 -1.64 17.16
C ALA A 133 -4.12 -2.59 15.95
N ASN A 134 -3.57 -2.12 14.82
CA ASN A 134 -3.42 -2.91 13.61
C ASN A 134 -2.43 -4.07 13.74
N LEU A 135 -1.41 -3.95 14.59
CA LEU A 135 -0.46 -5.04 14.87
C LEU A 135 -1.09 -6.17 15.68
N LYS A 136 -1.93 -5.85 16.67
CA LYS A 136 -2.35 -6.79 17.72
C LYS A 136 -3.76 -7.36 17.53
N CYS A 137 -4.61 -6.73 16.72
CA CYS A 137 -6.04 -7.08 16.73
C CYS A 137 -6.38 -8.26 15.79
N LYS A 138 -7.11 -9.24 16.35
CA LYS A 138 -7.81 -10.26 15.56
C LYS A 138 -9.14 -9.64 15.11
N PRO A 139 -9.44 -9.60 13.80
CA PRO A 139 -10.66 -8.94 13.30
C PRO A 139 -11.96 -9.56 13.81
N GLU A 140 -11.92 -10.78 14.32
CA GLU A 140 -13.06 -11.46 14.96
C GLU A 140 -13.43 -10.85 16.32
N ALA A 141 -12.44 -10.33 17.08
CA ALA A 141 -12.68 -9.73 18.39
C ALA A 141 -13.37 -8.36 18.27
N MET A 142 -13.14 -7.63 17.16
CA MET A 142 -13.79 -6.33 16.90
C MET A 142 -15.23 -6.47 16.39
N ALA A 143 -15.62 -7.65 15.88
CA ALA A 143 -16.99 -7.88 15.40
C ALA A 143 -18.04 -7.70 16.51
N GLN A 144 -17.67 -7.97 17.77
CA GLN A 144 -18.53 -7.81 18.94
C GLN A 144 -18.70 -6.33 19.35
N LEU A 145 -17.80 -5.45 18.92
CA LEU A 145 -17.82 -4.01 19.26
C LEU A 145 -18.76 -3.20 18.35
N HIS A 146 -19.06 -3.71 17.16
CA HIS A 146 -19.89 -3.05 16.14
C HIS A 146 -21.34 -3.57 16.11
N LEU A 147 -21.73 -4.39 17.10
CA LEU A 147 -23.10 -4.89 17.29
C LEU A 147 -23.93 -4.05 18.28
N PHE A 148 -23.45 -2.83 18.59
CA PHE A 148 -24.18 -1.81 19.35
C PHE A 148 -24.57 -0.64 18.43
#